data_AF-A0A661TPZ6-F1
#
_entry.id   AF-A0A661TPZ6-F1
#
_cell.length_a   1.000
_cell.length_b   1.000
_cell.length_c   1.000
_cell.angle_alpha   90.00
_cell.angle_beta   90.00
_cell.angle_gamma   90.00
#
_symmetry.space_group_name_H-M   'P 1'
#
loop_
_entity.id
_entity.type
_entity.pdbx_description
1 polymer ?
#
loop_
_entity_poly.entity_id
_entity_poly.type
_entity_poly.pdbx_seq_one_letter_code
_entity_poly.pdbx_strand_id
1 'polypeptide(L)'
;MTVKEIVKKYLQDNEYDGLCNTDCGCTIDDLIPCCENSDDCLAGYKSECDPETCPADGDCDFHISAEKPGIVLPEKHEPGEDEQTYNMSIDFSPTPEIDRPLDASFSAEVQRLKEAWKKLISQTLFQIAQAIF
;
A
#
# COMPACT_ATOMS: atom_id res chain seq x y z
N MET A 1 21.56 -3.72 -1.08
CA MET A 1 20.21 -3.51 -1.61
C MET A 1 19.79 -4.76 -2.37
N THR A 2 19.17 -5.69 -1.63
CA THR A 2 18.52 -6.89 -2.15
C THR A 2 17.07 -6.59 -2.52
N VAL A 3 16.40 -7.48 -3.25
CA VAL A 3 14.96 -7.35 -3.54
C VAL A 3 14.14 -7.26 -2.25
N LYS A 4 14.47 -8.09 -1.24
CA LYS A 4 13.84 -8.04 0.09
C LYS A 4 13.98 -6.67 0.75
N GLU A 5 15.15 -6.05 0.68
CA GLU A 5 15.39 -4.70 1.23
C GLU A 5 14.60 -3.61 0.48
N ILE A 6 14.48 -3.73 -0.85
CA ILE A 6 13.72 -2.78 -1.68
C ILE A 6 12.23 -2.86 -1.31
N VAL A 7 11.67 -4.08 -1.24
CA VAL A 7 10.27 -4.30 -0.88
C VAL A 7 10.01 -3.85 0.55
N LYS A 8 10.87 -4.22 1.51
CA LYS A 8 10.75 -3.77 2.91
C LYS A 8 10.72 -2.25 3.01
N LYS A 9 11.63 -1.57 2.32
CA LYS A 9 11.66 -0.11 2.29
C LYS A 9 10.37 0.49 1.71
N TYR A 10 9.87 -0.04 0.59
CA TYR A 10 8.61 0.42 0.00
C TYR A 10 7.43 0.24 0.95
N LEU A 11 7.31 -0.92 1.60
CA LEU A 11 6.23 -1.19 2.56
C LEU A 11 6.30 -0.25 3.77
N GLN A 12 7.50 -0.02 4.33
CA GLN A 12 7.69 0.92 5.44
C GLN A 12 7.36 2.36 5.07
N ASP A 13 7.84 2.82 3.90
CA ASP A 13 7.64 4.20 3.43
C ASP A 13 6.15 4.50 3.14
N ASN A 14 5.33 3.46 2.92
CA ASN A 14 3.90 3.57 2.63
C ASN A 14 2.98 3.02 3.75
N GLU A 15 3.52 2.74 4.93
CA GLU A 15 2.75 2.28 6.11
C GLU A 15 2.01 0.94 5.92
N TYR A 16 2.57 0.01 5.15
CA TYR A 16 2.07 -1.35 5.02
C TYR A 16 2.76 -2.30 6.00
N ASP A 17 2.01 -3.27 6.52
CA ASP A 17 2.51 -4.25 7.50
C ASP A 17 3.10 -5.51 6.86
N GLY A 18 2.86 -5.72 5.57
CA GLY A 18 3.35 -6.89 4.86
C GLY A 18 2.83 -7.05 3.43
N LEU A 19 2.91 -8.29 2.95
CA LEU A 19 2.35 -8.71 1.66
C LEU A 19 1.24 -9.74 1.88
N CYS A 20 0.25 -9.75 1.02
CA CYS A 20 -0.81 -10.75 0.99
C CYS A 20 -1.17 -11.15 -0.45
N ASN A 21 -1.61 -12.38 -0.62
CA ASN A 21 -2.37 -12.85 -1.77
C ASN A 21 -3.62 -13.58 -1.24
N THR A 22 -4.34 -14.30 -2.11
CA THR A 22 -5.55 -15.05 -1.71
C THR A 22 -5.26 -16.14 -0.67
N ASP A 23 -4.05 -16.70 -0.66
CA ASP A 23 -3.73 -17.94 0.08
C ASP A 23 -2.73 -17.72 1.23
N CYS A 24 -2.04 -16.59 1.26
CA CYS A 24 -0.91 -16.33 2.13
C CYS A 24 -0.79 -14.85 2.52
N GLY A 25 -0.39 -14.61 3.77
CA GLY A 25 -0.02 -13.30 4.29
C GLY A 25 1.34 -13.36 4.99
N CYS A 26 2.29 -12.54 4.54
CA CYS A 26 3.65 -12.45 5.08
C CYS A 26 3.90 -11.08 5.71
N THR A 27 4.48 -11.04 6.91
CA THR A 27 4.78 -9.77 7.60
C THR A 27 6.03 -9.09 7.04
N ILE A 28 6.22 -7.81 7.35
CA ILE A 28 7.41 -7.06 6.94
C ILE A 28 8.73 -7.56 7.56
N ASP A 29 8.65 -8.28 8.67
CA ASP A 29 9.81 -8.89 9.32
C ASP A 29 10.15 -10.25 8.73
N ASP A 30 9.12 -10.98 8.29
CA ASP A 30 9.26 -12.23 7.57
C ASP A 30 8.66 -12.14 6.17
N LEU A 31 9.32 -11.35 5.31
CA LEU A 31 8.95 -11.15 3.91
C LEU A 31 9.37 -12.34 3.05
N ILE A 32 8.38 -12.93 2.37
CA ILE A 32 8.49 -14.03 1.40
C ILE A 32 9.08 -15.34 2.00
N PRO A 33 8.59 -15.85 3.15
CA PRO A 33 8.84 -17.23 3.59
C PRO A 33 8.01 -18.23 2.78
N CYS A 34 6.90 -17.78 2.17
CA CYS A 34 6.09 -18.61 1.31
C CYS A 34 6.87 -18.97 0.03
N CYS A 35 6.85 -20.25 -0.35
CA CYS A 35 7.50 -20.73 -1.57
C CYS A 35 6.61 -20.52 -2.82
N GLU A 36 5.63 -19.63 -2.73
CA GLU A 36 4.67 -19.36 -3.80
C GLU A 36 5.19 -18.27 -4.76
N ASN A 37 4.53 -18.18 -5.92
CA ASN A 37 4.82 -17.13 -6.88
C ASN A 37 4.41 -15.77 -6.29
N SER A 38 5.33 -14.81 -6.36
CA SER A 38 5.13 -13.47 -5.81
C SER A 38 4.51 -12.49 -6.81
N ASP A 39 4.12 -12.96 -7.99
CA ASP A 39 3.60 -12.15 -9.10
C ASP A 39 2.29 -11.43 -8.72
N ASP A 40 1.48 -12.07 -7.87
CA ASP A 40 0.17 -11.56 -7.43
C ASP A 40 0.18 -11.07 -5.97
N CYS A 41 1.36 -10.91 -5.34
CA CYS A 41 1.45 -10.39 -3.99
C CYS A 41 1.13 -8.89 -3.95
N LEU A 42 0.14 -8.53 -3.13
CA LEU A 42 -0.27 -7.16 -2.88
C LEU A 42 0.27 -6.67 -1.54
N ALA A 43 0.52 -5.36 -1.44
CA ALA A 43 0.82 -4.74 -0.15
C ALA A 43 -0.42 -4.74 0.73
N GLY A 44 -0.26 -5.13 2.00
CA GLY A 44 -1.38 -5.30 2.92
C GLY A 44 -1.11 -4.82 4.33
N TYR A 45 -2.19 -4.73 5.08
CA TYR A 45 -2.25 -4.29 6.47
C TYR A 45 -2.55 -5.46 7.38
N LYS A 46 -1.93 -5.49 8.54
CA LYS A 46 -2.12 -6.55 9.53
C LYS A 46 -3.36 -6.24 10.35
N SER A 47 -4.26 -7.20 10.42
CA SER A 47 -5.47 -7.16 11.24
C SER A 47 -5.47 -8.34 12.21
N GLU A 48 -5.95 -8.10 13.43
CA GLU A 48 -6.18 -9.17 14.40
C GLU A 48 -7.36 -10.03 13.90
N CYS A 49 -7.27 -11.36 14.04
CA CYS A 49 -8.44 -12.19 13.73
C CYS A 49 -9.44 -12.11 14.88
N ASP A 50 -10.65 -11.65 14.55
CA ASP A 50 -11.81 -11.80 15.42
C ASP A 50 -12.39 -13.20 15.18
N PRO A 51 -12.54 -14.05 16.21
CA PRO A 51 -13.11 -15.38 16.06
C PRO A 51 -14.49 -15.40 15.39
N GLU A 52 -15.26 -14.30 15.41
CA GLU A 52 -16.58 -14.25 14.78
C GLU A 52 -16.56 -13.81 13.30
N THR A 53 -15.50 -13.15 12.83
CA THR A 53 -15.43 -12.62 11.45
C THR A 53 -14.25 -13.17 10.64
N CYS A 54 -13.43 -14.01 11.25
CA CYS A 54 -12.24 -14.57 10.63
C CYS A 54 -12.65 -15.68 9.64
N PRO A 55 -12.26 -15.60 8.35
CA PRO A 55 -12.58 -16.62 7.34
C PRO A 55 -12.03 -18.02 7.65
N ALA A 56 -11.09 -18.12 8.60
CA ALA A 56 -10.48 -19.34 9.07
C ALA A 56 -11.09 -19.84 10.39
N ASP A 57 -12.34 -19.50 10.69
CA ASP A 57 -13.08 -19.91 11.89
C ASP A 57 -12.33 -19.60 13.22
N GLY A 58 -11.54 -18.53 13.22
CA GLY A 58 -10.76 -18.09 14.39
C GLY A 58 -9.49 -18.90 14.68
N ASP A 59 -9.03 -19.76 13.77
CA ASP A 59 -7.82 -20.59 13.95
C ASP A 59 -6.51 -19.87 13.55
N CYS A 60 -6.50 -18.54 13.45
CA CYS A 60 -5.29 -17.78 13.20
C CYS A 60 -5.17 -16.53 14.08
N ASP A 61 -3.93 -16.21 14.49
CA ASP A 61 -3.65 -15.06 15.36
C ASP A 61 -3.85 -13.71 14.64
N PHE A 62 -3.57 -13.67 13.34
CA PHE A 62 -3.68 -12.48 12.49
C PHE A 62 -3.87 -12.84 11.03
N HIS A 63 -4.37 -11.90 10.25
CA HIS A 63 -4.40 -11.95 8.79
C HIS A 63 -3.88 -10.65 8.19
N ILE A 64 -3.40 -10.69 6.95
CA ILE A 64 -2.95 -9.51 6.21
C ILE A 64 -3.86 -9.34 5.00
N SER A 65 -4.40 -8.14 4.85
CA SER A 65 -5.39 -7.82 3.80
C SER A 65 -4.92 -6.61 3.00
N ALA A 66 -5.24 -6.56 1.71
CA ALA A 66 -4.98 -5.36 0.89
C ALA A 66 -5.83 -4.15 1.34
N GLU A 67 -6.92 -4.40 2.07
CA GLU A 67 -7.80 -3.38 2.62
C GLU A 67 -7.25 -2.82 3.94
N LYS A 68 -7.24 -1.48 4.05
CA LYS A 68 -6.81 -0.82 5.28
C LYS A 68 -7.86 -1.07 6.37
N PRO A 69 -7.48 -1.55 7.57
CA PRO A 69 -8.40 -1.67 8.70
C PRO A 69 -8.84 -0.27 9.09
N GLY A 70 -9.97 0.15 8.52
CA GLY A 70 -10.47 1.50 8.56
C GLY A 70 -11.94 1.48 8.93
N ILE A 71 -12.17 1.52 10.24
CA ILE A 71 -13.45 1.86 10.89
C ILE A 71 -14.56 0.80 10.69
N VAL A 72 -14.90 0.14 11.79
CA VAL A 72 -16.10 -0.69 11.96
C VAL A 72 -17.33 0.09 11.48
N LEU A 73 -17.88 -0.26 10.32
CA LEU A 73 -19.31 -0.05 10.07
C LEU A 73 -20.03 -1.24 10.72
N PRO A 74 -20.90 -1.02 11.72
CA PRO A 74 -21.62 -2.12 12.33
C PRO A 74 -22.58 -2.78 11.32
N GLU A 75 -22.48 -4.10 11.31
CA GLU A 75 -23.40 -5.15 10.86
C GLU A 75 -24.07 -5.02 9.48
N LYS A 76 -23.77 -6.01 8.65
CA LYS A 76 -24.84 -6.69 7.89
C LYS A 76 -24.86 -8.15 8.33
N HIS A 77 -25.75 -8.40 9.27
CA HIS A 77 -26.28 -9.69 9.67
C HIS A 77 -26.58 -10.56 8.44
N GLU A 78 -26.25 -11.85 8.55
CA GLU A 78 -26.41 -12.88 7.52
C GLU A 78 -27.89 -13.10 7.10
N PRO A 79 -28.10 -13.60 5.88
CA PRO A 79 -28.91 -14.79 5.72
C PRO A 79 -28.01 -15.86 5.08
N GLY A 80 -27.87 -17.03 5.69
CA GLY A 80 -28.90 -18.05 5.61
C GLY A 80 -28.63 -18.94 4.39
N GLU A 81 -28.48 -20.24 4.63
CA GLU A 81 -28.14 -21.27 3.66
C GLU A 81 -29.07 -21.30 2.43
N ASP A 82 -28.58 -20.91 1.26
CA ASP A 82 -29.04 -21.47 -0.01
C ASP A 82 -28.04 -21.25 -1.17
N GLU A 83 -27.46 -22.36 -1.63
CA GLU A 83 -26.83 -22.49 -2.93
C GLU A 83 -27.78 -21.99 -4.03
N GLN A 84 -27.52 -20.82 -4.60
CA GLN A 84 -28.05 -20.46 -5.90
C GLN A 84 -26.89 -19.93 -6.76
N THR A 85 -26.52 -20.76 -7.74
CA THR A 85 -25.60 -20.45 -8.82
C THR A 85 -26.13 -19.28 -9.64
N TYR A 86 -25.78 -18.06 -9.24
CA TYR A 86 -26.08 -16.87 -10.00
C TYR A 86 -24.98 -16.63 -11.02
N ASN A 87 -25.22 -17.07 -12.26
CA ASN A 87 -24.50 -16.60 -13.43
C ASN A 87 -24.76 -15.10 -13.58
N MET A 88 -23.95 -14.27 -12.92
CA MET A 88 -23.95 -12.84 -13.13
C MET A 88 -23.09 -12.57 -14.36
N SER A 89 -23.74 -12.29 -15.48
CA SER A 89 -23.12 -11.70 -16.66
C SER A 89 -22.27 -10.51 -16.22
N ILE A 90 -20.94 -10.67 -16.26
CA ILE A 90 -19.99 -9.61 -15.92
C ILE A 90 -20.13 -8.55 -17.01
N ASP A 91 -20.88 -7.50 -16.72
CA ASP A 91 -20.93 -6.31 -17.55
C ASP A 91 -19.58 -5.61 -17.39
N PHE A 92 -18.73 -5.76 -18.41
CA PHE A 92 -17.41 -5.13 -18.52
C PHE A 92 -17.57 -3.64 -18.80
N SER A 93 -18.29 -2.93 -17.92
CA SER A 93 -18.32 -1.48 -17.94
C SER A 93 -16.96 -0.99 -17.44
N PRO A 94 -16.22 -0.18 -18.24
CA PRO A 94 -14.90 0.27 -17.88
C PRO A 94 -14.98 1.06 -16.56
N THR A 95 -14.19 0.65 -15.58
CA THR A 95 -14.05 1.38 -14.31
C THR A 95 -13.68 2.84 -14.61
N PRO A 96 -14.32 3.82 -13.96
CA PRO A 96 -13.96 5.21 -14.16
C PRO A 96 -12.50 5.41 -13.76
N GLU A 97 -11.73 5.95 -14.70
CA GLU A 97 -10.33 6.33 -14.55
C GLU A 97 -10.15 7.04 -13.20
N ILE A 98 -9.23 6.52 -12.38
CA ILE A 98 -8.77 7.16 -11.16
C ILE A 98 -7.87 8.33 -11.60
N ASP A 99 -8.47 9.34 -12.21
CA ASP A 99 -7.87 10.66 -12.39
C ASP A 99 -8.06 11.42 -11.07
N ARG A 100 -7.31 10.99 -10.05
CA ARG A 100 -7.15 11.81 -8.85
C ARG A 100 -6.25 12.98 -9.26
N PRO A 101 -6.75 14.22 -9.29
CA PRO A 101 -5.90 15.37 -9.60
C PRO A 101 -4.79 15.43 -8.56
N LEU A 102 -3.54 15.44 -9.02
CA LEU A 102 -2.39 15.78 -8.18
C LEU A 102 -2.75 17.05 -7.43
N ASP A 103 -2.81 16.94 -6.11
CA ASP A 103 -3.19 18.01 -5.22
C ASP A 103 -2.27 19.20 -5.44
N ALA A 104 -2.86 20.38 -5.68
CA ALA A 104 -2.12 21.60 -5.95
C ALA A 104 -1.09 21.96 -4.84
N SER A 105 -1.28 21.39 -3.65
CA SER A 105 -0.36 21.48 -2.50
C SER A 105 1.00 20.85 -2.80
N PHE A 106 1.04 19.66 -3.40
CA PHE A 106 2.28 18.96 -3.74
C PHE A 106 3.10 19.72 -4.78
N SER A 107 2.43 20.34 -5.75
CA SER A 107 3.07 21.19 -6.77
C SER A 107 3.75 22.44 -6.17
N ALA A 108 3.14 23.04 -5.14
CA ALA A 108 3.70 24.22 -4.48
C ALA A 108 4.95 23.89 -3.64
N GLU A 109 4.95 22.75 -2.94
CA GLU A 109 6.09 22.25 -2.17
C GLU A 109 7.31 22.01 -3.08
N VAL A 110 7.09 21.32 -4.20
CA VAL A 110 8.13 21.03 -5.20
C VAL A 110 8.71 22.31 -5.81
N GLN A 111 7.87 23.32 -6.07
CA GLN A 111 8.35 24.61 -6.58
C GLN A 111 9.20 25.36 -5.54
N ARG A 112 8.83 25.33 -4.26
CA ARG A 112 9.62 25.94 -3.18
C ARG A 112 11.00 25.31 -3.07
N LEU A 113 11.08 23.98 -3.14
CA LEU A 113 12.34 23.24 -3.09
C LEU A 113 13.24 23.56 -4.29
N LYS A 114 12.67 23.66 -5.51
CA LYS A 114 13.42 24.05 -6.71
C LYS A 114 14.05 25.43 -6.59
N GLU A 115 13.30 26.41 -6.10
CA GLU A 115 13.82 27.78 -5.93
C GLU A 115 14.84 27.89 -4.80
N ALA A 116 14.66 27.16 -3.70
CA ALA A 116 15.64 27.07 -2.63
C ALA A 116 16.98 26.50 -3.13
N TRP A 117 16.93 25.43 -3.92
CA TRP A 117 18.12 24.79 -4.46
C TRP A 117 18.88 25.68 -5.46
N LYS A 118 18.17 26.40 -6.34
CA LYS A 118 18.77 27.40 -7.25
C LYS A 118 19.54 28.49 -6.49
N LYS A 119 18.97 29.01 -5.40
CA LYS A 119 19.64 30.01 -4.56
C LYS A 119 20.91 29.46 -3.93
N LEU A 120 20.86 28.23 -3.41
CA LEU A 120 22.01 27.58 -2.79
C LEU A 120 23.16 27.38 -3.80
N ILE A 121 22.84 26.92 -5.00
CA ILE A 121 23.83 26.75 -6.08
C ILE A 121 24.43 28.10 -6.46
N SER A 122 23.59 29.11 -6.70
CA SER A 122 24.06 30.43 -7.11
C SER A 122 24.98 31.06 -6.05
N GLN A 123 24.61 30.96 -4.76
CA GLN A 123 25.44 31.45 -3.66
C GLN A 123 26.77 30.69 -3.58
N THR A 124 26.74 29.36 -3.72
CA THR A 124 27.94 28.52 -3.67
C THR A 124 28.88 28.83 -4.83
N LEU A 125 28.35 28.96 -6.06
CA LEU A 125 29.13 29.34 -7.23
C LEU A 125 29.75 30.73 -7.09
N PHE A 126 29.02 31.69 -6.50
CA PHE A 126 29.53 33.03 -6.23
C PHE A 126 30.69 33.01 -5.22
N GLN A 127 30.57 32.25 -4.13
CA GLN A 127 31.65 32.08 -3.16
C GLN A 127 32.90 31.42 -3.77
N ILE A 128 32.71 30.39 -4.60
CA ILE A 128 33.81 29.74 -5.32
C ILE A 128 34.49 30.72 -6.29
N ALA A 129 33.71 31.54 -7.02
CA ALA A 129 34.26 32.53 -7.94
C ALA A 129 35.11 33.59 -7.21
N GLN A 130 34.67 34.05 -6.03
CA GLN A 130 35.43 34.98 -5.18
C GLN A 130 36.70 34.37 -4.57
N ALA A 131 36.77 33.05 -4.43
CA ALA A 131 37.95 32.37 -3.90
C ALA A 131 39.02 32.07 -4.98
N ILE A 132 38.64 32.13 -6.26
CA ILE A 132 39.53 31.85 -7.40
C ILE A 132 40.14 33.14 -7.99
N PHE A 133 39.46 34.28 -7.86
CA PHE A 133 39.91 35.61 -8.31
C PHE A 133 40.39 36.47 -7.15
#